data_AF-M7XEE9-F1
#
_entry.id   AF-M7XEE9-F1
#
_cell.length_a   1.000
_cell.length_b   1.000
_cell.length_c   1.000
_cell.angle_alpha   90.00
_cell.angle_beta   90.00
_cell.angle_gamma   90.00
#
_symmetry.space_group_name_H-M   'P 1'
#
loop_
_entity.id
_entity.type
_entity.pdbx_description
1 polymer ?
#
loop_
_entity_poly.entity_id
_entity_poly.type
_entity_poly.pdbx_seq_one_letter_code
_entity_poly.pdbx_strand_id
1 'polypeptide(L)'
;MPASSPFRPLRPSHAAHPSPLSSSSPSRPTAAQTQVKPRATGEVAQMRLERLRRECRELEEALGGADPDKIVKDHIELLHLYNERKDAVQVIVGKLAALEQVPVNEIFRRLGIEADD
;
A
#
# COMPACT_ATOMS: atom_id res chain seq x y z
N MET A 1 -33.48 40.34 6.38
CA MET A 1 -32.69 39.22 6.91
C MET A 1 -31.58 38.87 5.90
N PRO A 2 -30.31 39.26 6.11
CA PRO A 2 -29.19 38.70 5.34
C PRO A 2 -28.33 37.76 6.20
N ALA A 3 -28.15 36.50 5.75
CA ALA A 3 -27.11 35.57 6.23
C ALA A 3 -25.89 35.72 5.28
N SER A 4 -24.68 36.08 5.73
CA SER A 4 -23.67 35.28 6.47
C SER A 4 -23.33 33.98 5.72
N SER A 5 -22.13 33.68 5.21
CA SER A 5 -20.76 34.16 5.42
C SER A 5 -19.86 33.65 4.27
N PRO A 6 -18.71 34.28 3.94
CA PRO A 6 -17.82 33.86 2.83
C PRO A 6 -16.75 32.83 3.24
N PHE A 7 -16.29 32.08 2.21
CA PHE A 7 -15.20 31.10 2.19
C PHE A 7 -13.93 31.53 2.97
N ARG A 8 -13.33 30.58 3.71
CA ARG A 8 -12.06 30.75 4.43
C ARG A 8 -11.02 29.74 3.91
N PRO A 9 -9.87 30.18 3.35
CA PRO A 9 -8.78 29.28 3.01
C PRO A 9 -7.88 28.99 4.24
N LEU A 10 -7.50 27.72 4.42
CA LEU A 10 -6.56 27.26 5.45
C LEU A 10 -5.13 27.60 5.02
N ARG A 11 -4.40 28.35 5.87
CA ARG A 11 -2.95 28.58 5.75
C ARG A 11 -2.18 27.43 6.42
N PRO A 12 -1.06 26.95 5.84
CA PRO A 12 -0.14 26.05 6.54
C PRO A 12 0.78 26.83 7.50
N SER A 13 0.93 26.30 8.72
CA SER A 13 1.81 26.82 9.78
C SER A 13 2.96 25.84 9.98
N HIS A 14 4.20 26.24 9.64
CA HIS A 14 5.41 25.62 10.17
C HIS A 14 6.25 26.71 10.81
N ALA A 15 6.13 26.80 12.14
CA ALA A 15 6.94 27.66 12.98
C ALA A 15 8.37 27.12 13.05
N ALA A 16 9.32 27.99 12.75
CA ALA A 16 10.75 27.80 13.01
C ALA A 16 11.04 27.98 14.50
N HIS A 17 11.78 27.03 15.09
CA HIS A 17 12.43 27.20 16.40
C HIS A 17 13.91 26.83 16.28
N PRO A 18 14.84 27.77 16.55
CA PRO A 18 16.24 27.45 16.80
C PRO A 18 16.50 27.38 18.29
N SER A 19 17.34 26.44 18.74
CA SER A 19 17.86 26.40 20.12
C SER A 19 19.15 25.55 20.22
N PRO A 20 20.01 25.81 21.22
CA PRO A 20 21.42 26.15 20.97
C PRO A 20 22.43 25.11 21.49
N LEU A 21 23.69 25.28 21.05
CA LEU A 21 24.88 24.63 21.58
C LEU A 21 25.15 25.09 23.03
N SER A 22 25.30 24.16 23.97
CA SER A 22 26.17 24.41 25.13
C SER A 22 26.71 23.12 25.78
N SER A 23 28.00 23.22 26.10
CA SER A 23 28.97 22.30 26.67
C SER A 23 28.57 21.49 27.90
N SER A 24 29.14 20.29 28.05
CA SER A 24 30.08 19.96 29.16
C SER A 24 30.52 18.50 29.13
N SER A 25 31.84 18.27 29.07
CA SER A 25 32.48 17.02 29.50
C SER A 25 32.96 17.18 30.94
N PRO A 26 32.99 16.09 31.72
CA PRO A 26 34.26 15.74 32.37
C PRO A 26 34.59 14.24 32.35
N SER A 27 35.88 14.00 32.55
CA SER A 27 36.64 12.77 32.35
C SER A 27 36.40 11.65 33.37
N ARG A 28 36.37 10.40 32.87
CA ARG A 28 36.86 9.08 33.36
C ARG A 28 37.01 8.82 34.89
N PRO A 29 36.71 7.58 35.36
CA PRO A 29 37.79 6.59 35.40
C PRO A 29 37.38 5.11 35.13
N THR A 30 38.39 4.36 34.67
CA THR A 30 38.68 2.92 34.92
C THR A 30 37.71 1.79 34.56
N ALA A 31 38.31 0.79 33.91
CA ALA A 31 37.77 -0.50 33.54
C ALA A 31 37.19 -1.29 34.73
N ALA A 32 35.99 -1.85 34.53
CA ALA A 32 35.56 -3.10 35.14
C ALA A 32 34.45 -3.70 34.26
N GLN A 33 34.70 -4.90 33.76
CA GLN A 33 33.75 -5.72 33.01
C GLN A 33 32.57 -6.11 33.93
N THR A 34 31.33 -5.93 33.46
CA THR A 34 30.18 -6.69 34.00
C THR A 34 29.18 -7.00 32.88
N GLN A 35 29.31 -8.23 32.38
CA GLN A 35 28.26 -9.16 31.97
C GLN A 35 27.15 -8.68 30.99
N VAL A 36 27.36 -9.03 29.73
CA VAL A 36 26.30 -9.17 28.72
C VAL A 36 25.41 -10.36 29.11
N LYS A 37 24.20 -10.10 29.63
CA LYS A 37 23.14 -11.11 29.70
C LYS A 37 21.96 -10.68 28.81
N PRO A 38 21.79 -11.36 27.67
CA PRO A 38 20.48 -11.49 27.05
C PRO A 38 20.19 -12.98 26.85
N ARG A 39 20.04 -13.72 27.96
CA ARG A 39 19.78 -15.17 27.90
C ARG A 39 18.30 -15.51 27.70
N ALA A 40 17.38 -14.59 28.00
CA ALA A 40 15.93 -14.77 27.84
C ALA A 40 15.42 -14.37 26.43
N THR A 41 16.11 -13.47 25.74
CA THR A 41 15.76 -13.09 24.37
C THR A 41 16.18 -14.12 23.33
N GLY A 42 17.21 -14.94 23.63
CA GLY A 42 17.71 -15.98 22.73
C GLY A 42 16.71 -17.11 22.49
N GLU A 43 16.08 -17.63 23.54
CA GLU A 43 15.09 -18.72 23.44
C GLU A 43 13.81 -18.25 22.74
N VAL A 44 13.32 -17.06 23.07
CA VAL A 44 12.16 -16.44 22.38
C VAL A 44 12.48 -16.15 20.91
N ALA A 45 13.71 -15.69 20.60
CA ALA A 45 14.15 -15.50 19.22
C ALA A 45 14.26 -16.82 18.46
N GLN A 46 14.73 -17.89 19.10
CA GLN A 46 14.80 -19.23 18.51
C GLN A 46 13.42 -19.80 18.21
N MET A 47 12.47 -19.72 19.16
CA MET A 47 11.09 -20.14 18.94
C MET A 47 10.43 -19.35 17.80
N ARG A 48 10.65 -18.03 17.73
CA ARG A 48 10.13 -17.19 16.65
C ARG A 48 10.73 -17.58 15.29
N LEU A 49 12.02 -17.90 15.26
CA LEU A 49 12.73 -18.31 14.06
C LEU A 49 12.30 -19.69 13.55
N GLU A 50 12.05 -20.64 14.45
CA GLU A 50 11.45 -21.93 14.09
C GLU A 50 10.03 -21.79 13.55
N ARG A 51 9.23 -20.93 14.17
CA ARG A 51 7.88 -20.60 13.68
C ARG A 51 7.92 -20.02 12.27
N LEU A 52 8.75 -19.00 12.06
CA LEU A 52 8.91 -18.35 10.75
C LEU A 52 9.41 -19.34 9.69
N ARG A 53 10.37 -20.21 10.04
CA ARG A 53 10.84 -21.25 9.12
C ARG A 53 9.75 -22.24 8.74
N ARG A 54 8.83 -22.55 9.65
CA ARG A 54 7.68 -23.42 9.35
C ARG A 54 6.72 -22.72 8.40
N GLU A 55 6.35 -21.47 8.71
CA GLU A 55 5.50 -20.65 7.85
C GLU A 55 6.10 -20.50 6.44
N CYS A 56 7.41 -20.25 6.31
CA CYS A 56 8.07 -20.18 5.01
C CYS A 56 7.97 -21.50 4.23
N ARG A 57 8.18 -22.65 4.88
CA ARG A 57 8.06 -23.96 4.19
C ARG A 57 6.65 -24.25 3.73
N GLU A 58 5.65 -23.95 4.57
CA GLU A 58 4.24 -24.13 4.22
C GLU A 58 3.85 -23.23 3.03
N LEU A 59 4.36 -21.99 3.00
CA LEU A 59 4.15 -21.07 1.89
C LEU A 59 4.88 -21.50 0.61
N GLU A 60 6.12 -21.97 0.71
CA GLU A 60 6.89 -22.50 -0.43
C GLU A 60 6.24 -23.75 -1.03
N GLU A 61 5.71 -24.64 -0.19
CA GLU A 61 4.96 -25.82 -0.63
C GLU A 61 3.64 -25.44 -1.31
N ALA A 62 2.89 -24.50 -0.73
CA ALA A 62 1.66 -23.98 -1.34
C ALA A 62 1.91 -23.29 -2.69
N LEU A 63 3.09 -22.69 -2.87
CA LEU A 63 3.49 -22.04 -4.10
C LEU A 63 3.99 -23.03 -5.17
N GLY A 64 4.24 -24.29 -4.80
CA GLY A 64 4.60 -25.36 -5.74
C GLY A 64 5.88 -25.11 -6.54
N GLY A 65 6.81 -24.31 -5.98
CA GLY A 65 8.06 -23.94 -6.65
C GLY A 65 7.93 -22.82 -7.69
N ALA A 66 6.76 -22.18 -7.80
CA ALA A 66 6.61 -20.97 -8.60
C ALA A 66 7.26 -19.76 -7.90
N ASP A 67 7.67 -18.76 -8.68
CA ASP A 67 8.24 -17.52 -8.17
C ASP A 67 7.09 -16.57 -7.76
N PRO A 68 6.96 -16.22 -6.46
CA PRO A 68 5.82 -15.45 -5.98
C PRO A 68 5.80 -14.04 -6.59
N ASP A 69 6.98 -13.45 -6.80
CA ASP A 69 7.10 -12.10 -7.34
C ASP A 69 6.64 -12.07 -8.81
N LYS A 70 6.92 -13.14 -9.56
CA LYS A 70 6.41 -13.29 -10.93
C LYS A 70 4.89 -13.45 -10.96
N ILE A 71 4.32 -14.29 -10.10
CA ILE A 71 2.87 -14.49 -10.04
C ILE A 71 2.15 -13.17 -9.76
N VAL A 72 2.62 -12.43 -8.75
CA VAL A 72 2.03 -11.14 -8.39
C VAL A 72 2.20 -10.13 -9.51
N LYS A 73 3.38 -10.07 -10.13
CA LYS A 73 3.64 -9.17 -11.25
C LYS A 73 2.75 -9.46 -12.46
N ASP A 74 2.66 -10.71 -12.87
CA ASP A 74 1.81 -11.14 -13.99
C ASP A 74 0.33 -10.80 -13.72
N HIS A 75 -0.11 -10.96 -12.47
CA HIS A 75 -1.47 -10.59 -12.08
C HIS A 75 -1.71 -9.07 -12.13
N ILE A 76 -0.74 -8.27 -11.68
CA ILE A 76 -0.80 -6.80 -11.77
C ILE A 76 -0.87 -6.36 -13.23
N GLU A 77 -0.04 -6.94 -14.10
CA GLU A 77 -0.05 -6.65 -15.54
C GLU A 77 -1.38 -7.02 -16.18
N LEU A 78 -1.94 -8.19 -15.83
CA LEU A 78 -3.24 -8.62 -16.33
C LEU A 78 -4.37 -7.68 -15.87
N LEU A 79 -4.36 -7.23 -14.62
CA LEU A 79 -5.32 -6.26 -14.09
C LEU A 79 -5.24 -4.92 -14.84
N HIS A 80 -4.04 -4.40 -15.06
CA HIS A 80 -3.87 -3.17 -15.84
C HIS A 80 -4.40 -3.32 -17.25
N LEU A 81 -4.09 -4.44 -17.90
CA LEU A 81 -4.49 -4.72 -19.27
C LEU A 81 -6.01 -4.92 -19.40
N TYR A 82 -6.65 -5.55 -18.41
CA TYR A 82 -8.10 -5.66 -18.35
C TYR A 82 -8.74 -4.27 -18.18
N ASN A 83 -8.27 -3.47 -17.22
CA ASN A 83 -8.81 -2.13 -16.97
C ASN A 83 -8.66 -1.23 -18.21
N GLU A 84 -7.51 -1.23 -18.86
CA GLU A 84 -7.27 -0.43 -20.06
C GLU A 84 -8.23 -0.81 -21.20
N ARG A 85 -8.46 -2.11 -21.41
CA ARG A 85 -9.43 -2.59 -22.41
C ARG A 85 -10.86 -2.22 -22.03
N LYS A 86 -11.24 -2.39 -20.76
CA LYS A 86 -12.57 -2.04 -20.25
C LYS A 86 -12.84 -0.55 -20.45
N ASP A 87 -11.90 0.31 -20.08
CA ASP A 87 -12.01 1.75 -20.23
C ASP A 87 -12.16 2.15 -21.70
N ALA A 88 -11.35 1.56 -22.59
CA ALA A 88 -11.45 1.82 -24.03
C ALA A 88 -12.82 1.43 -24.60
N VAL A 89 -13.34 0.26 -24.22
CA VAL A 89 -14.69 -0.18 -24.60
C VAL A 89 -15.73 0.78 -24.06
N GLN A 90 -15.64 1.19 -22.80
CA GLN A 90 -16.61 2.08 -22.17
C GLN A 90 -16.66 3.46 -22.84
N VAL A 91 -15.52 3.98 -23.31
CA VAL A 91 -15.48 5.21 -24.12
C VAL A 91 -16.19 5.01 -25.47
N ILE A 92 -15.94 3.88 -26.15
CA ILE A 92 -16.58 3.59 -27.44
C ILE A 92 -18.10 3.42 -27.27
N VAL A 93 -18.53 2.65 -26.28
CA VAL A 93 -19.94 2.43 -25.96
C VAL A 93 -20.62 3.75 -25.58
N GLY A 94 -19.96 4.60 -24.78
CA GLY A 94 -20.48 5.91 -24.42
C GLY A 94 -20.70 6.82 -25.63
N LYS A 95 -19.77 6.81 -26.60
CA LYS A 95 -19.94 7.55 -27.86
C LYS A 95 -21.06 6.97 -28.72
N LEU A 96 -21.16 5.65 -28.81
CA LEU A 96 -22.22 4.97 -29.56
C LEU A 96 -23.61 5.30 -28.98
N ALA A 97 -23.75 5.22 -27.66
CA ALA A 97 -24.96 5.58 -26.94
C ALA A 97 -25.38 7.05 -27.20
N ALA A 98 -24.42 7.97 -27.21
CA ALA A 98 -24.67 9.38 -27.52
C ALA A 98 -25.14 9.60 -28.96
N LEU A 99 -24.58 8.87 -29.94
CA LEU A 99 -24.99 8.95 -31.34
C LEU A 99 -26.39 8.37 -31.56
N GLU A 100 -26.72 7.27 -30.88
CA GLU A 100 -28.03 6.62 -30.97
C GLU A 100 -29.10 7.25 -30.06
N GLN A 101 -28.73 8.20 -29.20
CA GLN A 101 -29.59 8.83 -28.19
C GLN A 101 -30.27 7.82 -27.24
N VAL A 102 -29.59 6.72 -26.96
CA VAL A 102 -30.04 5.69 -26.01
C VAL A 102 -29.12 5.65 -24.79
N PRO A 103 -29.58 5.19 -23.62
CA PRO A 103 -28.71 5.05 -22.47
C PRO A 103 -27.65 3.98 -22.71
N VAL A 104 -26.45 4.19 -22.14
CA VAL A 104 -25.29 3.27 -22.24
C VAL A 104 -25.66 1.83 -21.83
N ASN A 105 -26.51 1.67 -20.81
CA ASN A 105 -27.00 0.37 -20.33
C ASN A 105 -27.86 -0.39 -21.36
N GLU A 106 -28.45 0.30 -22.34
CA GLU A 106 -29.17 -0.35 -23.43
C GLU A 106 -28.20 -0.91 -24.47
N ILE A 107 -27.13 -0.17 -24.78
CA ILE A 107 -26.06 -0.66 -25.66
C ILE A 107 -25.36 -1.87 -25.03
N PHE A 108 -25.02 -1.82 -23.74
CA PHE A 108 -24.43 -2.97 -23.05
C PHE A 108 -25.34 -4.21 -23.09
N ARG A 109 -26.66 -4.04 -22.88
CA ARG A 109 -27.64 -5.13 -23.03
C ARG A 109 -27.69 -5.69 -24.45
N ARG A 110 -27.64 -4.84 -25.48
CA ARG A 110 -27.60 -5.28 -26.89
C ARG A 110 -26.32 -6.06 -27.22
N LEU A 111 -25.21 -5.69 -26.58
CA LEU A 111 -23.91 -6.35 -26.72
C LEU A 111 -23.76 -7.60 -25.84
N GLY A 112 -24.71 -7.87 -24.95
CA GLY A 112 -24.65 -9.02 -24.03
C GLY A 112 -23.57 -8.90 -22.96
N ILE A 113 -23.19 -7.67 -22.58
CA ILE A 113 -22.20 -7.38 -21.54
C ILE A 113 -22.98 -7.12 -20.24
N GLU A 114 -22.69 -7.86 -19.18
CA GLU A 114 -23.34 -7.66 -17.88
C GLU A 114 -22.72 -6.47 -17.14
N ALA A 115 -23.45 -5.92 -16.15
CA ALA A 115 -22.99 -4.72 -15.42
C ALA A 115 -21.74 -4.98 -14.56
N ASP A 116 -21.44 -6.25 -14.27
CA ASP A 116 -20.33 -6.68 -13.42
C ASP A 116 -19.08 -7.11 -14.22
N ASP A 117 -19.18 -7.17 -15.55
CA ASP A 117 -18.06 -7.41 -16.49
C ASP A 117 -17.24 -6.14 -16.74
#